data_AF-A0A9E6B737-F1
#
_entry.id   AF-A0A9E6B737-F1
#
_cell.length_a   1.000
_cell.length_b   1.000
_cell.length_c   1.000
_cell.angle_alpha   90.00
_cell.angle_beta   90.00
_cell.angle_gamma   90.00
#
_symmetry.space_group_name_H-M   'P 1'
#
loop_
_entity.id
_entity.type
_entity.pdbx_description
1 polymer ?
#
loop_
_entity_poly.entity_id
_entity_poly.type
_entity_poly.pdbx_seq_one_letter_code
_entity_poly.pdbx_strand_id
1 'polypeptide(L)'
;MSNKINMTCPCAINTLHNPPLYHTCCGPFHANALKPATPEQLMRSRYTAFVIKLYDYLIDTHHPEYLRGLTASTLAQSPETHWLTLEIISSSSTDLHGQVEFQAWYKDDSGINAIHERSDFQCIEGDWLYTQGEQFDAIFPKRNQVCLCGSGKKFKQCCL
;
A
#
# COMPACT_ATOMS: atom_id res chain seq x y z
N MET A 1 -18.42 1.81 -13.09
CA MET A 1 -17.05 1.24 -13.18
C MET A 1 -16.04 2.19 -13.84
N SER A 2 -16.46 3.21 -14.58
CA SER A 2 -15.59 4.09 -15.38
C SER A 2 -14.70 5.07 -14.60
N ASN A 3 -15.02 5.36 -13.34
CA ASN A 3 -14.33 6.44 -12.59
C ASN A 3 -12.96 6.03 -12.01
N LYS A 4 -12.68 4.72 -11.89
CA LYS A 4 -11.40 4.22 -11.36
C LYS A 4 -10.28 4.20 -12.42
N ILE A 5 -10.61 4.29 -13.72
CA ILE A 5 -9.61 4.17 -14.80
C ILE A 5 -8.71 5.41 -14.85
N ASN A 6 -9.28 6.62 -14.73
CA ASN A 6 -8.55 7.87 -14.90
C ASN A 6 -8.04 8.49 -13.60
N MET A 7 -8.08 7.77 -12.47
CA MET A 7 -7.53 8.26 -11.21
C MET A 7 -6.02 7.99 -11.16
N THR A 8 -5.26 8.90 -10.54
CA THR A 8 -3.88 8.62 -10.11
C THR A 8 -3.86 7.38 -9.22
N CYS A 9 -2.88 6.49 -9.44
CA CYS A 9 -2.78 5.29 -8.64
C CYS A 9 -2.48 5.64 -7.18
N PRO A 10 -3.27 5.16 -6.19
CA PRO A 10 -3.05 5.43 -4.77
C PRO A 10 -1.63 5.16 -4.28
N CYS A 11 -0.97 4.10 -4.75
CA CYS A 11 0.41 3.78 -4.35
C CYS A 11 1.47 4.80 -4.82
N ALA A 12 1.10 5.74 -5.70
CA ALA A 12 1.99 6.72 -6.28
C ALA A 12 1.70 8.17 -5.84
N ILE A 13 0.67 8.38 -5.01
CA ILE A 13 0.34 9.72 -4.51
C ILE A 13 1.54 10.26 -3.71
N ASN A 14 2.04 11.43 -4.09
CA ASN A 14 3.16 12.15 -3.46
C ASN A 14 4.53 11.45 -3.46
N THR A 15 4.70 10.34 -4.20
CA THR A 15 6.00 9.65 -4.29
C THR A 15 6.74 9.96 -5.58
N LEU A 16 6.04 10.37 -6.63
CA LEU A 16 6.61 10.64 -7.96
C LEU A 16 6.18 12.01 -8.48
N HIS A 17 7.08 12.66 -9.23
CA HIS A 17 6.78 13.95 -9.88
C HIS A 17 5.66 13.84 -10.93
N ASN A 18 5.54 12.68 -11.57
CA ASN A 18 4.47 12.35 -12.51
C ASN A 18 3.87 10.99 -12.13
N PRO A 19 2.88 10.93 -11.23
CA PRO A 19 2.37 9.67 -10.72
C PRO A 19 1.51 8.97 -11.80
N PRO A 20 1.71 7.66 -12.05
CA PRO A 20 0.96 6.94 -13.06
C PRO A 20 -0.53 6.84 -12.70
N LEU A 21 -1.35 6.64 -13.72
CA LEU A 21 -2.76 6.33 -13.54
C LEU A 21 -2.94 4.90 -13.04
N TYR A 22 -4.05 4.63 -12.37
CA TYR A 22 -4.39 3.31 -11.84
C TYR A 22 -4.26 2.22 -12.90
N HIS A 23 -4.82 2.43 -14.10
CA HIS A 23 -4.87 1.41 -15.16
C HIS A 23 -3.50 1.07 -15.79
N THR A 24 -2.47 1.91 -15.61
CA THR A 24 -1.09 1.64 -16.05
C THR A 24 -0.16 1.28 -14.90
N CYS A 25 -0.69 1.19 -13.67
CA CYS A 25 0.07 0.89 -12.45
C CYS A 25 -0.48 -0.37 -11.78
N CYS A 26 -1.34 -0.25 -10.75
CA CYS A 26 -1.86 -1.41 -10.02
C CYS A 26 -3.07 -2.10 -10.69
N GLY A 27 -3.75 -1.42 -11.62
CA GLY A 27 -4.95 -1.92 -12.28
C GLY A 27 -4.77 -3.27 -13.00
N PRO A 28 -3.70 -3.48 -13.79
CA PRO A 28 -3.45 -4.77 -14.42
C PRO A 28 -3.28 -5.93 -13.44
N PHE A 29 -2.69 -5.69 -12.26
CA PHE A 29 -2.55 -6.71 -11.22
C PHE A 29 -3.90 -7.07 -10.60
N HIS A 30 -4.74 -6.07 -10.29
CA HIS A 30 -6.06 -6.32 -9.72
C HIS A 30 -7.04 -6.96 -10.71
N ALA A 31 -6.79 -6.82 -12.01
CA ALA A 31 -7.55 -7.47 -13.07
C ALA A 31 -7.02 -8.86 -13.43
N ASN A 32 -5.99 -9.36 -12.73
CA ASN A 32 -5.26 -10.60 -13.05
C ASN A 32 -4.71 -10.63 -14.49
N ALA A 33 -4.51 -9.48 -15.11
CA ALA A 33 -3.92 -9.37 -16.46
C ALA A 33 -2.39 -9.45 -16.43
N LEU A 34 -1.79 -9.05 -15.30
CA LEU A 34 -0.37 -9.19 -15.00
C LEU A 34 -0.21 -9.68 -13.56
N LYS A 35 0.96 -10.23 -13.24
CA LYS A 35 1.35 -10.54 -11.86
C LYS A 35 2.47 -9.58 -11.40
N PRO A 36 2.50 -9.17 -10.13
CA PRO A 36 3.63 -8.41 -9.60
C PRO A 36 4.93 -9.22 -9.74
N ALA A 37 5.96 -8.61 -10.33
CA ALA A 37 7.26 -9.26 -10.53
C ALA A 37 8.18 -9.15 -9.31
N THR A 38 7.89 -8.22 -8.40
CA THR A 38 8.67 -7.97 -7.18
C THR A 38 7.76 -7.85 -5.96
N PRO A 39 8.29 -8.09 -4.74
CA PRO A 39 7.51 -7.89 -3.51
C PRO A 39 7.06 -6.43 -3.34
N GLU A 40 7.85 -5.44 -3.80
CA GLU A 40 7.42 -4.04 -3.77
C GLU A 40 6.22 -3.77 -4.67
N GLN A 41 6.20 -4.32 -5.88
CA GLN A 41 5.05 -4.18 -6.77
C GLN A 41 3.80 -4.79 -6.14
N LEU A 42 3.95 -5.94 -5.48
CA LEU A 42 2.86 -6.57 -4.76
C LEU A 42 2.41 -5.74 -3.55
N MET A 43 3.34 -5.20 -2.76
CA MET A 43 3.00 -4.34 -1.64
C MET A 43 2.20 -3.13 -2.13
N ARG A 44 2.67 -2.44 -3.19
CA ARG A 44 2.01 -1.28 -3.77
C ARG A 44 0.61 -1.59 -4.31
N SER A 45 0.44 -2.73 -4.97
CA SER A 45 -0.90 -3.17 -5.42
C SER A 45 -1.78 -3.52 -4.25
N ARG A 46 -1.30 -4.24 -3.23
CA ARG A 46 -2.05 -4.52 -1.99
C ARG A 46 -2.52 -3.25 -1.29
N TYR A 47 -1.63 -2.27 -1.09
CA TYR A 47 -2.03 -0.97 -0.55
C TYR A 47 -3.15 -0.34 -1.38
N THR A 48 -2.97 -0.27 -2.70
CA THR A 48 -3.99 0.30 -3.59
C THR A 48 -5.32 -0.45 -3.47
N ALA A 49 -5.30 -1.78 -3.48
CA ALA A 49 -6.47 -2.63 -3.30
C ALA A 49 -7.20 -2.34 -1.99
N PHE A 50 -6.47 -2.14 -0.88
CA PHE A 50 -7.05 -1.73 0.39
C PHE A 50 -7.76 -0.37 0.28
N VAL A 51 -7.09 0.63 -0.29
CA VAL A 51 -7.64 2.00 -0.48
C VAL A 51 -8.94 1.98 -1.31
N ILE A 52 -8.98 1.19 -2.40
CA ILE A 52 -10.13 1.14 -3.32
C ILE A 52 -11.08 -0.04 -3.06
N LYS A 53 -10.95 -0.69 -1.90
CA LYS A 53 -11.81 -1.76 -1.37
C LYS A 53 -11.91 -3.01 -2.26
N LEU A 54 -10.80 -3.40 -2.88
CA LEU A 54 -10.66 -4.66 -3.61
C LEU A 54 -10.11 -5.76 -2.67
N TYR A 55 -10.91 -6.12 -1.67
CA TYR A 55 -10.45 -7.01 -0.60
C TYR A 55 -10.17 -8.45 -1.07
N ASP A 56 -10.84 -8.93 -2.11
CA ASP A 56 -10.56 -10.26 -2.69
C ASP A 56 -9.11 -10.35 -3.16
N TYR A 57 -8.58 -9.30 -3.82
CA TYR A 57 -7.18 -9.24 -4.21
C TYR A 57 -6.21 -9.36 -3.03
N LEU A 58 -6.58 -8.82 -1.86
CA LEU A 58 -5.76 -8.95 -0.66
C LEU A 58 -5.74 -10.38 -0.14
N ILE A 59 -6.85 -11.11 -0.25
CA ILE A 59 -6.93 -12.52 0.13
C ILE A 59 -6.15 -13.38 -0.86
N ASP A 60 -6.36 -13.17 -2.16
CA ASP A 60 -5.72 -13.94 -3.24
C ASP A 60 -4.18 -13.78 -3.24
N THR A 61 -3.68 -12.65 -2.75
CA THR A 61 -2.24 -12.38 -2.64
C THR A 61 -1.67 -12.54 -1.24
N HIS A 62 -2.43 -13.16 -0.34
CA HIS A 62 -1.97 -13.56 1.00
C HIS A 62 -1.58 -15.04 0.97
N HIS A 63 -0.47 -15.38 1.59
CA HIS A 63 -0.06 -16.78 1.70
C HIS A 63 -1.09 -17.55 2.53
N PRO A 64 -1.62 -18.69 2.05
CA PRO A 64 -2.76 -19.36 2.69
C PRO A 64 -2.49 -19.78 4.15
N GLU A 65 -1.26 -20.18 4.46
CA GLU A 65 -0.86 -20.55 5.83
C GLU A 65 -0.80 -19.35 6.80
N TYR A 66 -0.73 -18.12 6.30
CA TYR A 66 -0.64 -16.91 7.11
C TYR A 66 -1.93 -16.08 7.14
N LEU A 67 -3.00 -16.54 6.48
CA LEU A 67 -4.30 -15.84 6.46
C LEU A 67 -4.92 -15.72 7.85
N ARG A 68 -4.69 -16.69 8.74
CA ARG A 68 -5.22 -16.71 10.13
C ARG A 68 -6.73 -16.43 10.20
N GLY A 69 -7.50 -16.91 9.23
CA GLY A 69 -8.96 -16.73 9.15
C GLY A 69 -9.43 -15.39 8.59
N LEU A 70 -8.52 -14.54 8.09
CA LEU A 70 -8.87 -13.29 7.41
C LEU A 70 -9.66 -13.59 6.12
N THR A 71 -10.73 -12.82 5.90
CA THR A 71 -11.58 -12.90 4.71
C THR A 71 -11.84 -11.51 4.14
N ALA A 72 -12.30 -11.44 2.89
CA ALA A 72 -12.74 -10.17 2.29
C ALA A 72 -13.87 -9.52 3.10
N SER A 73 -14.77 -10.32 3.68
CA SER A 73 -15.88 -9.83 4.52
C SER A 73 -15.40 -9.24 5.84
N THR A 74 -14.38 -9.83 6.48
CA THR A 74 -13.79 -9.25 7.70
C THR A 74 -13.03 -7.97 7.40
N LEU A 75 -12.35 -7.89 6.26
CA LEU A 75 -11.66 -6.66 5.82
C LEU A 75 -12.65 -5.54 5.51
N ALA A 76 -13.80 -5.85 4.91
CA ALA A 76 -14.85 -4.89 4.61
C ALA A 76 -15.54 -4.28 5.85
N GLN A 77 -15.34 -4.87 7.03
CA GLN A 77 -15.82 -4.33 8.31
C GLN A 77 -14.87 -3.31 8.92
N SER A 78 -13.70 -3.08 8.32
CA SER A 78 -12.74 -2.09 8.81
C SER A 78 -13.36 -0.69 8.82
N PRO A 79 -13.04 0.15 9.82
CA PRO A 79 -13.47 1.55 9.83
C PRO A 79 -13.11 2.28 8.53
N GLU A 80 -13.88 3.32 8.18
CA GLU A 80 -13.51 4.20 7.07
C GLU A 80 -12.22 4.95 7.43
N THR A 81 -11.14 4.58 6.76
CA THR A 81 -9.84 5.21 6.91
C THR A 81 -9.54 6.11 5.71
N HIS A 82 -9.22 7.37 5.94
CA HIS A 82 -8.79 8.27 4.87
C HIS A 82 -7.30 8.10 4.58
N TRP A 83 -6.98 7.18 3.67
CA TRP A 83 -5.62 6.91 3.22
C TRP A 83 -5.04 8.09 2.42
N LEU A 84 -3.80 8.48 2.74
CA LEU A 84 -3.14 9.65 2.19
C LEU A 84 -2.07 9.28 1.16
N THR A 85 -1.08 8.49 1.57
CA THR A 85 0.07 8.14 0.74
C THR A 85 0.75 6.89 1.28
N LEU A 86 1.43 6.19 0.38
CA LEU A 86 2.29 5.06 0.68
C LEU A 86 3.74 5.49 0.44
N GLU A 87 4.58 5.40 1.46
CA GLU A 87 6.02 5.58 1.35
C GLU A 87 6.71 4.23 1.48
N ILE A 88 7.52 3.84 0.49
CA ILE A 88 8.41 2.67 0.61
C ILE A 88 9.74 3.14 1.17
N ILE A 89 10.13 2.61 2.33
CA ILE A 89 11.39 2.90 3.01
C ILE A 89 12.50 2.03 2.43
N SER A 90 12.26 0.72 2.33
CA SER A 90 13.22 -0.24 1.81
C SER A 90 12.51 -1.42 1.14
N SER A 91 13.19 -2.03 0.18
CA SER A 91 12.69 -3.20 -0.55
C SER A 91 13.87 -4.08 -0.95
N SER A 92 13.75 -5.38 -0.72
CA SER A 92 14.77 -6.37 -1.09
C SER A 92 14.13 -7.70 -1.44
N SER A 93 14.79 -8.48 -2.29
CA SER A 93 14.34 -9.83 -2.65
C SER A 93 15.48 -10.74 -3.09
N THR A 94 15.31 -12.02 -2.80
CA THR A 94 15.94 -13.14 -3.50
C THR A 94 14.91 -13.75 -4.47
N ASP A 95 15.22 -14.90 -5.08
CA ASP A 95 14.29 -15.59 -5.97
C ASP A 95 13.02 -16.09 -5.27
N LEU A 96 13.10 -16.40 -3.97
CA LEU A 96 12.03 -17.05 -3.21
C LEU A 96 11.48 -16.21 -2.05
N HIS A 97 12.22 -15.21 -1.58
CA HIS A 97 11.85 -14.40 -0.42
C HIS A 97 12.04 -12.92 -0.68
N GLY A 98 11.17 -12.11 -0.11
CA GLY A 98 11.17 -10.66 -0.29
C GLY A 98 10.79 -9.95 0.99
N GLN A 99 11.25 -8.71 1.14
CA GLN A 99 10.90 -7.86 2.26
C GLN A 99 10.65 -6.44 1.78
N VAL A 100 9.62 -5.79 2.32
CA VAL A 100 9.28 -4.40 2.03
C VAL A 100 8.95 -3.68 3.33
N GLU A 101 9.71 -2.63 3.63
CA GLU A 101 9.43 -1.70 4.73
C GLU A 101 8.74 -0.45 4.19
N PHE A 102 7.64 -0.05 4.81
CA PHE A 102 6.83 1.06 4.32
C PHE A 102 6.08 1.80 5.44
N GLN A 103 5.64 3.02 5.12
CA GLN A 103 4.66 3.77 5.90
C GLN A 103 3.40 4.01 5.06
N ALA A 104 2.28 3.44 5.48
CA ALA A 104 0.96 3.72 4.91
C ALA A 104 0.28 4.80 5.76
N TRP A 105 0.32 6.03 5.28
CA TRP A 105 -0.18 7.21 5.98
C TRP A 105 -1.68 7.34 5.82
N TYR A 106 -2.38 7.65 6.90
CA TYR A 106 -3.81 7.90 6.90
C TYR A 106 -4.18 9.05 7.83
N LYS A 107 -5.41 9.53 7.69
CA LYS A 107 -6.02 10.49 8.58
C LYS A 107 -7.31 9.93 9.15
N ASP A 108 -7.48 10.06 10.45
CA ASP A 108 -8.71 9.78 11.18
C ASP A 108 -9.07 10.95 12.11
N ASP A 109 -10.02 10.73 13.02
CA ASP A 109 -10.48 11.74 13.99
C ASP A 109 -9.39 12.15 15.00
N SER A 110 -8.36 11.31 15.21
CA SER A 110 -7.22 11.60 16.08
C SER A 110 -6.12 12.42 15.38
N GLY A 111 -6.14 12.49 14.05
CA GLY A 111 -5.18 13.25 13.25
C GLY A 111 -4.53 12.40 12.16
N ILE A 112 -3.30 12.77 11.78
CA ILE A 112 -2.50 11.96 10.84
C ILE A 112 -1.75 10.90 11.62
N ASN A 113 -1.81 9.67 11.12
CA ASN A 113 -1.09 8.54 11.65
C ASN A 113 -0.57 7.65 10.51
N ALA A 114 0.24 6.65 10.83
CA ALA A 114 0.73 5.70 9.84
C ALA A 114 0.80 4.28 10.39
N ILE A 115 0.62 3.33 9.48
CA ILE A 115 1.09 1.97 9.67
C ILE A 115 2.52 1.92 9.17
N HIS A 116 3.49 1.76 10.08
CA HIS A 116 4.88 1.53 9.74
C HIS A 116 5.17 0.04 9.91
N GLU A 117 5.32 -0.66 8.79
CA GLU A 117 5.47 -2.11 8.79
C GLU A 117 6.64 -2.53 7.88
N ARG A 118 7.34 -3.58 8.31
CA ARG A 118 8.22 -4.36 7.45
C ARG A 118 7.58 -5.72 7.19
N SER A 119 7.07 -5.90 5.98
CA SER A 119 6.40 -7.12 5.55
C SER A 119 7.36 -8.08 4.87
N ASP A 120 7.18 -9.36 5.15
CA ASP A 120 7.81 -10.46 4.45
C ASP A 120 6.89 -11.00 3.34
N PHE A 121 7.52 -11.47 2.28
CA PHE A 121 6.88 -12.05 1.10
C PHE A 121 7.59 -13.33 0.69
N GLN A 122 6.84 -14.24 0.09
CA GLN A 122 7.36 -15.48 -0.49
C GLN A 122 6.93 -15.59 -1.95
N CYS A 123 7.84 -16.02 -2.82
CA CYS A 123 7.54 -16.32 -4.21
C CYS A 123 7.30 -17.83 -4.37
N ILE A 124 6.11 -18.21 -4.83
CA ILE A 124 5.73 -19.61 -5.07
C ILE A 124 5.33 -19.72 -6.54
N GLU A 125 6.05 -20.54 -7.30
CA GLU A 125 5.79 -20.75 -8.73
C GLU A 125 5.76 -19.43 -9.55
N GLY A 126 6.54 -18.43 -9.12
CA GLY A 126 6.60 -17.10 -9.74
C GLY A 126 5.61 -16.08 -9.17
N ASP A 127 4.77 -16.48 -8.21
CA ASP A 127 3.77 -15.62 -7.58
C ASP A 127 4.24 -15.15 -6.21
N TRP A 128 4.42 -13.85 -6.08
CA TRP A 128 4.65 -13.23 -4.77
C TRP A 128 3.38 -13.27 -3.92
N LEU A 129 3.52 -13.66 -2.66
CA LEU A 129 2.47 -13.71 -1.66
C LEU A 129 2.95 -13.04 -0.37
N TYR A 130 2.09 -12.24 0.25
CA TYR A 130 2.34 -11.67 1.58
C TYR A 130 2.25 -12.76 2.64
N THR A 131 3.20 -12.80 3.58
CA THR A 131 3.15 -13.76 4.69
C THR A 131 2.79 -13.05 6.00
N GLN A 132 3.71 -12.25 6.53
CA GLN A 132 3.56 -11.56 7.81
C GLN A 132 4.31 -10.23 7.79
N GLY A 133 4.19 -9.44 8.85
CA GLY A 133 4.97 -8.24 9.01
C GLY A 133 5.19 -7.85 10.46
N GLU A 134 6.25 -7.07 10.67
CA GLU A 134 6.64 -6.50 11.94
C GLU A 134 6.24 -5.02 11.98
N GLN A 135 5.59 -4.59 13.05
CA GLN A 135 5.08 -3.22 13.23
C GLN A 135 6.09 -2.38 14.02
N PHE A 136 6.27 -1.13 13.59
CA PHE A 136 7.18 -0.15 14.17
C PHE A 136 6.44 1.16 14.48
N ASP A 137 7.10 2.05 15.22
CA ASP A 137 6.61 3.41 15.40
C ASP A 137 6.74 4.22 14.11
N ALA A 138 5.71 4.98 13.76
CA ALA A 138 5.72 5.85 12.61
C ALA A 138 6.80 6.95 12.72
N ILE A 139 7.55 7.15 11.64
CA ILE A 139 8.56 8.19 11.51
C ILE A 139 7.95 9.38 10.77
N PHE A 140 7.49 10.36 11.55
CA PHE A 140 6.86 11.56 11.00
C PHE A 140 7.85 12.45 10.23
N PRO A 141 7.39 13.10 9.14
CA PRO A 141 8.20 14.08 8.44
C PRO A 141 8.57 15.24 9.36
N LYS A 142 9.80 15.74 9.21
CA LYS A 142 10.28 16.93 9.91
C LYS A 142 9.45 18.15 9.49
N ARG A 143 9.34 19.13 10.38
CA ARG A 143 8.55 20.38 10.22
C ARG A 143 8.64 21.06 8.84
N ASN A 144 9.81 21.03 8.20
CA ASN A 144 10.06 21.71 6.93
C ASN A 144 10.00 20.80 5.68
N GLN A 145 9.75 19.49 5.83
CA GLN A 145 9.54 18.57 4.73
C GLN A 145 8.13 18.74 4.13
N VAL A 146 7.91 18.20 2.93
CA VAL A 146 6.61 18.24 2.24
C VAL A 146 5.55 17.52 3.06
N CYS A 147 4.33 18.05 3.07
CA CYS A 147 3.21 17.47 3.79
C CYS A 147 2.68 16.19 3.14
N LEU A 148 2.33 15.22 3.97
CA LEU A 148 1.81 13.88 3.59
C LEU A 148 0.51 13.93 2.79
N CYS A 149 -0.31 14.97 2.98
CA CYS A 149 -1.59 15.11 2.29
C CYS A 149 -1.48 15.52 0.82
N GLY A 150 -0.27 15.82 0.31
CA GLY A 150 -0.05 16.18 -1.09
C GLY A 150 -0.36 17.62 -1.46
N SER A 151 -0.56 18.50 -0.48
CA SER A 151 -0.81 19.93 -0.72
C SER A 151 0.40 20.69 -1.30
N GLY A 152 1.58 20.07 -1.37
CA GLY A 152 2.84 20.72 -1.73
C GLY A 152 3.39 21.67 -0.66
N LYS A 153 2.67 21.90 0.45
CA LYS A 153 3.11 22.76 1.57
C LYS A 153 4.10 22.02 2.47
N LYS A 154 4.86 22.79 3.28
CA LYS A 154 5.65 22.22 4.38
C LYS A 154 4.72 21.61 5.44
N PHE A 155 5.15 20.53 6.09
CA PHE A 155 4.35 19.82 7.09
C PHE A 155 3.83 20.74 8.20
N LYS A 156 4.69 21.62 8.73
CA LYS A 156 4.33 22.64 9.74
C LYS A 156 3.29 23.68 9.31
N GLN A 157 3.05 23.80 8.01
CA GLN A 157 2.13 24.77 7.41
C GLN A 157 0.85 24.10 6.90
N CYS A 158 0.65 22.82 7.23
CA CYS A 158 -0.43 22.02 6.68
C CYS A 158 -1.04 21.07 7.71
N CYS A 159 -0.38 19.97 8.03
CA CYS A 159 -0.99 18.89 8.83
C CYS A 159 -0.24 18.54 10.12
N LEU A 160 0.78 19.34 10.48
CA LEU A 160 1.32 19.36 11.83
C LEU A 160 0.41 20.18 12.75
#